data_AF-A0A177DIH7-F1
#
_entry.id   AF-A0A177DIH7-F1
#
_cell.length_a   1.000
_cell.length_b   1.000
_cell.length_c   1.000
_cell.angle_alpha   90.00
_cell.angle_beta   90.00
_cell.angle_gamma   90.00
#
_symmetry.space_group_name_H-M   'P 1'
#
loop_
_entity.id
_entity.type
_entity.pdbx_description
1 polymer ?
#
loop_
_entity_poly.entity_id
_entity_poly.type
_entity_poly.pdbx_seq_one_letter_code
_entity_poly.pdbx_strand_id
1 'polypeptide(L)'
;MLKTIYPDSYANSSAQANVASITFAGTVVGMLFFGYTSDHFSRKWSLFTSTIIIILFAILGTASYGAGGSPSGLLTALVVYRFFLGIGIGGEYPAGSVGCAESTGELKQGTRNKWFILFTNVQIDLAFFISAIVATVVVLATGENHLRAAWRICLGIGVIPPLSLLYLRLKLQEPEAFKRESLAKAKTPWLLIIKYYWFRLSIVSIIWFIYDFSAYSFGIYATSILANLLGESAPLWKSLAWNILINFFYMPGCLAGAFVADLPSMGPKKTLFIGVTLQGIIGFIMAGCYPWLNKPENVAGFVVVYGIFLALGEFGPGDNIGLVASKTCATGIRGQYYGIAAAVGKIGAFAGSYALDALQKAAGDDEIAAGRNPFFVASTLAFVAAGLVLLLPHIGQDTIDQEDVKFREYLTANGYDTSKMGLQSGDAAGVEGDENGVVPVEQTYVK
;
A
#
# COMPACT_ATOMS: atom_id res chain seq x y z
N MET A 1 -20.34 7.72 11.10
CA MET A 1 -21.59 7.72 10.31
C MET A 1 -22.40 6.44 10.51
N LEU A 2 -22.01 5.28 9.97
CA LEU A 2 -22.79 4.03 10.08
C LEU A 2 -23.10 3.62 11.53
N LYS A 3 -22.11 3.70 12.43
CA LYS A 3 -22.28 3.45 13.88
C LYS A 3 -23.39 4.32 14.50
N THR A 4 -23.52 5.56 14.06
CA THR A 4 -24.52 6.53 14.57
C THR A 4 -25.93 6.20 14.08
N ILE A 5 -26.08 5.79 12.82
CA ILE A 5 -27.40 5.56 12.20
C ILE A 5 -27.94 4.13 12.37
N TYR A 6 -27.09 3.16 12.69
CA TYR A 6 -27.48 1.75 12.87
C TYR A 6 -26.84 1.17 14.14
N PRO A 7 -27.15 1.67 15.34
CA PRO A 7 -26.50 1.24 16.59
C PRO A 7 -26.62 -0.29 16.81
N ASP A 8 -27.83 -0.84 16.70
CA ASP A 8 -28.04 -2.28 16.99
C ASP A 8 -27.50 -3.20 15.90
N SER A 9 -27.71 -2.83 14.62
CA SER A 9 -27.31 -3.67 13.49
C SER A 9 -25.83 -3.53 13.10
N TYR A 10 -25.16 -2.43 13.50
CA TYR A 10 -23.77 -2.16 13.16
C TYR A 10 -22.86 -2.18 14.39
N ALA A 11 -23.13 -1.36 15.41
CA ALA A 11 -22.20 -1.17 16.54
C ALA A 11 -22.06 -2.42 17.43
N ASN A 12 -23.13 -3.21 17.56
CA ASN A 12 -23.16 -4.42 18.39
C ASN A 12 -23.08 -5.72 17.57
N SER A 13 -22.59 -5.65 16.33
CA SER A 13 -22.52 -6.82 15.45
C SER A 13 -21.16 -6.98 14.78
N SER A 14 -20.92 -8.16 14.21
CA SER A 14 -19.76 -8.43 13.37
C SER A 14 -19.69 -7.52 12.14
N ALA A 15 -20.78 -6.80 11.78
CA ALA A 15 -20.79 -5.88 10.66
C ALA A 15 -19.82 -4.70 10.82
N GLN A 16 -19.57 -4.22 12.06
CA GLN A 16 -18.62 -3.13 12.28
C GLN A 16 -17.20 -3.52 11.86
N ALA A 17 -16.72 -4.69 12.30
CA ALA A 17 -15.42 -5.21 11.92
C ALA A 17 -15.41 -5.61 10.43
N ASN A 18 -16.45 -6.29 9.95
CA ASN A 18 -16.51 -6.81 8.60
C ASN A 18 -16.55 -5.70 7.53
N VAL A 19 -17.34 -4.64 7.72
CA VAL A 19 -17.42 -3.55 6.73
C VAL A 19 -16.08 -2.83 6.57
N ALA A 20 -15.32 -2.67 7.66
CA ALA A 20 -14.00 -2.05 7.61
C ALA A 20 -12.94 -3.00 7.02
N SER A 21 -12.90 -4.26 7.47
CA SER A 21 -11.78 -5.17 7.20
C SER A 21 -11.96 -6.08 5.98
N ILE A 22 -13.19 -6.35 5.51
CA ILE A 22 -13.42 -7.28 4.39
C ILE A 22 -12.80 -6.82 3.07
N THR A 23 -12.63 -5.50 2.88
CA THR A 23 -11.96 -4.97 1.70
C THR A 23 -10.53 -5.51 1.61
N PHE A 24 -9.81 -5.68 2.73
CA PHE A 24 -8.46 -6.26 2.72
C PHE A 24 -8.45 -7.72 2.27
N ALA A 25 -9.45 -8.53 2.65
CA ALA A 25 -9.58 -9.90 2.18
C ALA A 25 -9.76 -9.94 0.65
N GLY A 26 -10.60 -9.06 0.12
CA GLY A 26 -10.72 -8.86 -1.33
C GLY A 26 -9.40 -8.43 -1.97
N THR A 27 -8.69 -7.48 -1.37
CA THR A 27 -7.39 -6.99 -1.83
C THR A 27 -6.34 -8.10 -1.91
N VAL A 28 -6.28 -8.99 -0.92
CA VAL A 28 -5.37 -10.17 -0.94
C VAL A 28 -5.69 -11.06 -2.14
N VAL A 29 -6.96 -11.39 -2.36
CA VAL A 29 -7.38 -12.20 -3.52
C VAL A 29 -7.00 -11.51 -4.83
N GLY A 30 -7.25 -10.20 -4.92
CA GLY A 30 -6.88 -9.38 -6.08
C GLY A 30 -5.37 -9.36 -6.33
N MET A 31 -4.55 -9.19 -5.30
CA MET A 31 -3.09 -9.14 -5.43
C MET A 31 -2.51 -10.45 -5.96
N LEU A 32 -3.01 -11.59 -5.48
CA LEU A 32 -2.55 -12.90 -5.94
C LEU A 32 -3.02 -13.19 -7.37
N PHE A 33 -4.28 -12.89 -7.67
CA PHE A 33 -4.86 -13.09 -9.00
C PHE A 33 -4.20 -12.19 -10.06
N PHE A 34 -4.20 -10.88 -9.83
CA PHE A 34 -3.64 -9.91 -10.77
C PHE A 34 -2.11 -9.92 -10.79
N GLY A 35 -1.44 -10.40 -9.75
CA GLY A 35 -0.01 -10.69 -9.80
C GLY A 35 0.33 -11.76 -10.83
N TYR A 36 -0.48 -12.82 -10.88
CA TYR A 36 -0.33 -13.85 -11.90
C TYR A 36 -0.67 -13.33 -13.30
N THR A 37 -1.84 -12.68 -13.48
CA THR A 37 -2.26 -12.21 -14.81
C THR A 37 -1.37 -11.10 -15.34
N SER A 38 -0.80 -10.24 -14.47
CA SER A 38 0.08 -9.18 -14.95
C SER A 38 1.39 -9.72 -15.50
N ASP A 39 1.91 -10.83 -14.97
CA ASP A 39 3.12 -11.49 -15.48
C ASP A 39 2.84 -12.36 -16.72
N HIS A 40 1.71 -13.09 -16.75
CA HIS A 40 1.45 -14.12 -17.77
C HIS A 40 0.54 -13.66 -18.91
N PHE A 41 -0.13 -12.53 -18.77
CA PHE A 41 -1.03 -12.00 -19.80
C PHE A 41 -0.60 -10.61 -20.26
N SER A 42 -0.66 -9.61 -19.39
CA SER A 42 -0.38 -8.22 -19.76
C SER A 42 -0.41 -7.31 -18.52
N ARG A 43 0.54 -6.36 -18.42
CA ARG A 43 0.49 -5.30 -17.39
C ARG A 43 -0.71 -4.40 -17.61
N LYS A 44 -0.87 -3.92 -18.85
CA LYS A 44 -1.93 -3.00 -19.26
C LYS A 44 -3.32 -3.54 -18.99
N TRP A 45 -3.62 -4.74 -19.50
CA TRP A 45 -4.97 -5.28 -19.44
C TRP A 45 -5.35 -5.75 -18.04
N SER A 46 -4.39 -6.25 -17.26
CA SER A 46 -4.61 -6.54 -15.84
C SER A 46 -5.01 -5.27 -15.09
N LEU A 47 -4.29 -4.17 -15.32
CA LEU A 47 -4.58 -2.86 -14.74
C LEU A 47 -5.91 -2.28 -15.24
N PHE A 48 -6.25 -2.46 -16.51
CA PHE A 48 -7.54 -2.01 -17.04
C PHE A 48 -8.72 -2.74 -16.40
N THR A 49 -8.64 -4.07 -16.34
CA THR A 49 -9.69 -4.92 -15.73
C THR A 49 -9.86 -4.64 -14.25
N SER A 50 -8.76 -4.47 -13.49
CA SER A 50 -8.84 -4.13 -12.06
C SER A 50 -9.60 -2.83 -11.82
N THR A 51 -9.40 -1.82 -12.65
CA THR A 51 -10.14 -0.55 -12.52
C THR A 51 -11.60 -0.64 -12.91
N ILE A 52 -11.98 -1.48 -13.88
CA ILE A 52 -13.41 -1.74 -14.14
C ILE A 52 -14.09 -2.32 -12.89
N ILE A 53 -13.42 -3.28 -12.21
CA ILE A 53 -13.92 -3.87 -10.96
C ILE A 53 -14.06 -2.78 -9.89
N ILE A 54 -13.05 -1.91 -9.73
CA ILE A 54 -13.11 -0.79 -8.76
C ILE A 54 -14.33 0.10 -9.03
N ILE A 55 -14.50 0.56 -10.26
CA ILE A 55 -15.59 1.47 -10.65
C ILE A 55 -16.95 0.81 -10.38
N LEU A 56 -17.14 -0.42 -10.86
CA LEU A 56 -18.39 -1.15 -10.73
C LEU A 56 -18.78 -1.33 -9.26
N PHE A 57 -17.87 -1.85 -8.44
CA PHE A 57 -18.19 -2.15 -7.04
C PHE A 57 -18.16 -0.92 -6.12
N ALA A 58 -17.49 0.17 -6.51
CA ALA A 58 -17.64 1.46 -5.83
C ALA A 58 -19.02 2.09 -6.08
N ILE A 59 -19.55 2.00 -7.31
CA ILE A 59 -20.91 2.42 -7.65
C ILE A 59 -21.94 1.57 -6.89
N LEU A 60 -21.80 0.24 -6.90
CA LEU A 60 -22.69 -0.66 -6.16
C LEU A 60 -22.61 -0.44 -4.64
N GLY A 61 -21.41 -0.19 -4.10
CA GLY A 61 -21.21 0.19 -2.71
C GLY A 61 -21.96 1.48 -2.34
N THR A 62 -21.90 2.49 -3.20
CA THR A 62 -22.64 3.74 -3.05
C THR A 62 -24.16 3.54 -3.09
N ALA A 63 -24.62 2.69 -4.01
CA ALA A 63 -26.03 2.37 -4.23
C ALA A 63 -26.57 1.25 -3.31
N SER A 64 -25.83 0.84 -2.27
CA SER A 64 -26.21 -0.30 -1.43
C SER A 64 -27.57 -0.10 -0.76
N TYR A 65 -28.42 -1.12 -0.91
CA TYR A 65 -29.78 -1.18 -0.37
C TYR A 65 -30.14 -2.61 0.02
N GLY A 66 -30.91 -2.77 1.09
CA GLY A 66 -31.46 -4.07 1.50
C GLY A 66 -32.84 -4.30 0.90
N ALA A 67 -33.15 -5.54 0.53
CA ALA A 67 -34.50 -5.91 0.10
C ALA A 67 -35.54 -5.48 1.15
N GLY A 68 -36.65 -4.87 0.68
CA GLY A 68 -37.70 -4.34 1.56
C GLY A 68 -37.24 -3.19 2.48
N GLY A 69 -36.08 -2.59 2.26
CA GLY A 69 -35.52 -1.55 3.15
C GLY A 69 -34.80 -2.09 4.38
N SER A 70 -34.52 -3.40 4.44
CA SER A 70 -33.85 -4.04 5.57
C SER A 70 -32.45 -3.45 5.85
N PRO A 71 -32.17 -2.96 7.07
CA PRO A 71 -30.83 -2.51 7.47
C PRO A 71 -29.78 -3.62 7.41
N SER A 72 -30.12 -4.85 7.80
CA SER A 72 -29.20 -5.99 7.74
C SER A 72 -28.89 -6.39 6.29
N GLY A 73 -29.89 -6.33 5.40
CA GLY A 73 -29.70 -6.54 3.98
C GLY A 73 -28.79 -5.48 3.35
N LEU A 74 -28.96 -4.21 3.74
CA LEU A 74 -28.09 -3.11 3.30
C LEU A 74 -26.64 -3.33 3.72
N LEU A 75 -26.41 -3.69 4.98
CA LEU A 75 -25.05 -3.94 5.50
C LEU A 75 -24.41 -5.15 4.82
N THR A 76 -25.19 -6.21 4.58
CA THR A 76 -24.71 -7.40 3.86
C THR A 76 -24.31 -7.07 2.43
N ALA A 77 -25.15 -6.33 1.69
CA ALA A 77 -24.83 -5.88 0.35
C ALA A 77 -23.54 -5.03 0.34
N LEU A 78 -23.42 -4.11 1.30
CA LEU A 78 -22.23 -3.26 1.43
C LEU A 78 -20.97 -4.10 1.68
N VAL A 79 -21.01 -5.09 2.58
CA VAL A 79 -19.89 -6.01 2.85
C VAL A 79 -19.47 -6.76 1.58
N VAL A 80 -20.44 -7.32 0.85
CA VAL A 80 -20.18 -8.06 -0.39
C VAL A 80 -19.53 -7.16 -1.44
N TYR A 81 -20.08 -5.96 -1.68
CA TYR A 81 -19.49 -5.05 -2.66
C TYR A 81 -18.11 -4.56 -2.23
N ARG A 82 -17.87 -4.36 -0.93
CA ARG A 82 -16.55 -3.99 -0.42
C ARG A 82 -15.50 -5.07 -0.59
N PHE A 83 -15.88 -6.35 -0.54
CA PHE A 83 -14.99 -7.47 -0.87
C PHE A 83 -14.57 -7.42 -2.35
N PHE A 84 -15.53 -7.33 -3.27
CA PHE A 84 -15.22 -7.29 -4.70
C PHE A 84 -14.50 -6.01 -5.12
N LEU A 85 -14.83 -4.86 -4.52
CA LEU A 85 -14.06 -3.62 -4.64
C LEU A 85 -12.60 -3.85 -4.23
N GLY A 86 -12.38 -4.58 -3.13
CA GLY A 86 -11.06 -5.01 -2.68
C GLY A 86 -10.29 -5.78 -3.76
N ILE A 87 -10.93 -6.72 -4.46
CA ILE A 87 -10.28 -7.46 -5.57
C ILE A 87 -9.75 -6.50 -6.63
N GLY A 88 -10.53 -5.48 -7.00
CA GLY A 88 -10.09 -4.45 -7.92
C GLY A 88 -8.89 -3.66 -7.39
N ILE A 89 -8.95 -3.19 -6.13
CA ILE A 89 -7.83 -2.49 -5.47
C ILE A 89 -6.57 -3.37 -5.46
N GLY A 90 -6.73 -4.66 -5.19
CA GLY A 90 -5.64 -5.64 -5.18
C GLY A 90 -4.93 -5.77 -6.52
N GLY A 91 -5.57 -5.47 -7.64
CA GLY A 91 -4.93 -5.47 -8.96
C GLY A 91 -4.06 -4.25 -9.25
N GLU A 92 -4.36 -3.10 -8.63
CA GLU A 92 -3.58 -1.87 -8.80
C GLU A 92 -2.15 -1.99 -8.27
N TYR A 93 -1.93 -2.85 -7.27
CA TYR A 93 -0.63 -3.09 -6.66
C TYR A 93 0.32 -3.85 -7.62
N PRO A 94 0.07 -5.13 -7.97
CA PRO A 94 0.98 -5.90 -8.80
C PRO A 94 0.91 -5.61 -10.30
N ALA A 95 -0.11 -4.89 -10.79
CA ALA A 95 -0.14 -4.42 -12.18
C ALA A 95 0.32 -2.96 -12.29
N GLY A 96 -0.20 -2.08 -11.43
CA GLY A 96 0.07 -0.64 -11.46
C GLY A 96 1.42 -0.26 -10.89
N SER A 97 1.75 -0.67 -9.67
CA SER A 97 3.06 -0.35 -9.07
C SER A 97 4.20 -1.02 -9.84
N VAL A 98 4.00 -2.26 -10.29
CA VAL A 98 5.00 -2.96 -11.12
C VAL A 98 5.19 -2.27 -12.47
N GLY A 99 4.10 -1.91 -13.16
CA GLY A 99 4.18 -1.14 -14.40
C GLY A 99 4.85 0.22 -14.19
N CYS A 100 4.57 0.90 -13.07
CA CYS A 100 5.23 2.14 -12.69
C CYS A 100 6.74 1.93 -12.48
N ALA A 101 7.16 0.88 -11.76
CA ALA A 101 8.58 0.57 -11.54
C ALA A 101 9.30 0.34 -12.86
N GLU A 102 8.70 -0.43 -13.77
CA GLU A 102 9.23 -0.71 -15.11
C GLU A 102 9.34 0.56 -15.95
N SER A 103 8.29 1.39 -15.99
CA SER A 103 8.32 2.67 -16.71
C SER A 103 9.31 3.68 -16.11
N THR A 104 9.53 3.68 -14.80
CA THR A 104 10.57 4.54 -14.19
C THR A 104 11.98 4.11 -14.57
N GLY A 105 12.17 2.85 -14.99
CA GLY A 105 13.42 2.37 -15.57
C GLY A 105 13.79 3.06 -16.89
N GLU A 106 12.82 3.67 -17.57
CA GLU A 106 13.03 4.42 -18.82
C GLU A 106 13.38 5.90 -18.57
N LEU A 107 13.26 6.36 -17.31
CA LEU A 107 13.58 7.74 -16.92
C LEU A 107 15.06 7.94 -16.65
N LYS A 108 15.48 9.21 -16.56
CA LYS A 108 16.84 9.61 -16.22
C LYS A 108 17.30 8.96 -14.91
N GLN A 109 18.45 8.29 -14.95
CA GLN A 109 19.12 7.71 -13.80
C GLN A 109 19.31 8.78 -12.70
N GLY A 110 19.09 8.39 -11.43
CA GLY A 110 19.16 9.28 -10.27
C GLY A 110 17.83 9.94 -9.89
N THR A 111 16.76 9.71 -10.67
CA THR A 111 15.41 10.20 -10.35
C THR A 111 14.36 9.08 -10.26
N ARG A 112 14.75 7.83 -10.47
CA ARG A 112 13.82 6.72 -10.75
C ARG A 112 13.05 6.31 -9.50
N ASN A 113 13.68 6.33 -8.31
CA ASN A 113 13.02 5.91 -7.07
C ASN A 113 11.96 6.92 -6.64
N LYS A 114 12.27 8.22 -6.70
CA LYS A 114 11.31 9.28 -6.36
C LYS A 114 10.08 9.21 -7.24
N TRP A 115 10.24 9.01 -8.56
CA TRP A 115 9.09 8.94 -9.46
C TRP A 115 8.19 7.75 -9.16
N PHE A 116 8.75 6.58 -8.85
CA PHE A 116 7.96 5.45 -8.37
C PHE A 116 7.15 5.84 -7.13
N ILE A 117 7.80 6.45 -6.13
CA ILE A 117 7.16 6.82 -4.86
C ILE A 117 6.07 7.88 -5.06
N LEU A 118 6.35 8.93 -5.84
CA LEU A 118 5.41 10.02 -6.14
C LEU A 118 4.13 9.52 -6.84
N PHE A 119 4.24 8.51 -7.70
CA PHE A 119 3.10 7.94 -8.43
C PHE A 119 2.47 6.72 -7.77
N THR A 120 3.00 6.27 -6.62
CA THR A 120 2.44 5.18 -5.82
C THR A 120 2.08 5.67 -4.43
N ASN A 121 2.99 5.59 -3.45
CA ASN A 121 2.69 5.87 -2.04
C ASN A 121 2.12 7.28 -1.81
N VAL A 122 2.72 8.29 -2.43
CA VAL A 122 2.25 9.69 -2.28
C VAL A 122 0.82 9.86 -2.78
N GLN A 123 0.39 9.12 -3.80
CA GLN A 123 -1.00 9.17 -4.27
C GLN A 123 -1.97 8.51 -3.29
N ILE A 124 -1.55 7.47 -2.57
CA ILE A 124 -2.33 6.83 -1.51
C ILE A 124 -2.52 7.82 -0.36
N ASP A 125 -1.45 8.46 0.11
CA ASP A 125 -1.49 9.41 1.21
C ASP A 125 -2.28 10.68 0.88
N LEU A 126 -2.10 11.18 -0.36
CA LEU A 126 -2.88 12.31 -0.86
C LEU A 126 -4.38 11.96 -0.88
N ALA A 127 -4.73 10.74 -1.28
CA ALA A 127 -6.11 10.27 -1.26
C ALA A 127 -6.65 10.15 0.18
N PHE A 128 -5.85 9.68 1.15
CA PHE A 128 -6.23 9.68 2.56
C PHE A 128 -6.51 11.08 3.08
N PHE A 129 -5.62 12.03 2.83
CA PHE A 129 -5.79 13.42 3.21
C PHE A 129 -7.04 14.06 2.58
N ILE A 130 -7.22 13.91 1.25
CA ILE A 130 -8.41 14.43 0.55
C ILE A 130 -9.68 13.76 1.08
N SER A 131 -9.66 12.45 1.35
CA SER A 131 -10.83 11.73 1.86
C SER A 131 -11.28 12.23 3.24
N ALA A 132 -10.34 12.61 4.11
CA ALA A 132 -10.64 13.21 5.42
C ALA A 132 -11.32 14.58 5.26
N ILE A 133 -10.87 15.40 4.30
CA ILE A 133 -11.52 16.68 3.97
C ILE A 133 -12.92 16.45 3.42
N VAL A 134 -13.07 15.57 2.43
CA VAL A 134 -14.37 15.25 1.81
C VAL A 134 -15.36 14.77 2.86
N ALA A 135 -14.97 13.84 3.73
CA ALA A 135 -15.84 13.34 4.78
C ALA A 135 -16.31 14.46 5.72
N THR A 136 -15.41 15.38 6.09
CA THR A 136 -15.72 16.52 6.95
C THR A 136 -16.68 17.49 6.28
N VAL A 137 -16.38 17.91 5.05
CA VAL A 137 -17.21 18.85 4.28
C VAL A 137 -18.61 18.29 4.03
N VAL A 138 -18.71 17.01 3.66
CA VAL A 138 -20.00 16.36 3.41
C VAL A 138 -20.85 16.27 4.68
N VAL A 139 -20.26 15.94 5.83
CA VAL A 139 -20.98 15.92 7.12
C VAL A 139 -21.45 17.32 7.51
N LEU A 140 -20.62 18.35 7.34
CA LEU A 140 -21.00 19.73 7.63
C LEU A 140 -22.13 20.22 6.70
N ALA A 141 -22.09 19.86 5.42
CA ALA A 141 -23.08 20.27 4.44
C ALA A 141 -24.44 19.56 4.61
N THR A 142 -24.41 18.27 4.96
CA THR A 142 -25.64 17.45 5.13
C THR A 142 -26.24 17.59 6.54
N GLY A 143 -25.42 17.94 7.53
CA GLY A 143 -25.75 17.91 8.94
C GLY A 143 -25.82 16.48 9.50
N GLU A 144 -25.71 16.36 10.83
CA GLU A 144 -25.76 15.06 11.51
C GLU A 144 -27.14 14.37 11.41
N ASN A 145 -28.17 15.10 10.95
CA ASN A 145 -29.51 14.54 10.71
C ASN A 145 -29.63 13.77 9.38
N HIS A 146 -28.69 13.94 8.44
CA HIS A 146 -28.75 13.31 7.11
C HIS A 146 -27.55 12.40 6.82
N LEU A 147 -27.02 11.74 7.85
CA LEU A 147 -25.85 10.86 7.72
C LEU A 147 -26.04 9.72 6.72
N ARG A 148 -27.29 9.30 6.43
CA ARG A 148 -27.61 8.31 5.40
C ARG A 148 -27.25 8.79 3.98
N ALA A 149 -27.40 10.08 3.70
CA ALA A 149 -26.94 10.70 2.47
C ALA A 149 -25.43 10.93 2.50
N ALA A 150 -24.90 11.40 3.63
CA ALA A 150 -23.48 11.74 3.81
C ALA A 150 -22.54 10.59 3.39
N TRP A 151 -22.72 9.38 3.95
CA TRP A 151 -21.81 8.27 3.63
C TRP A 151 -21.89 7.82 2.17
N ARG A 152 -23.06 7.93 1.53
CA ARG A 152 -23.23 7.61 0.10
C ARG A 152 -22.52 8.63 -0.76
N ILE A 153 -22.65 9.91 -0.46
CA ILE A 153 -21.94 10.98 -1.18
C ILE A 153 -20.43 10.76 -1.07
N CYS A 154 -19.91 10.44 0.13
CA CYS A 154 -18.49 10.15 0.30
C CYS A 154 -18.01 8.98 -0.56
N LEU A 155 -18.74 7.85 -0.60
CA LEU A 155 -18.38 6.71 -1.45
C LEU A 155 -18.52 7.04 -2.94
N GLY A 156 -19.56 7.79 -3.31
CA GLY A 156 -19.85 8.17 -4.70
C GLY A 156 -18.78 9.09 -5.29
N ILE A 157 -18.28 10.06 -4.51
CA ILE A 157 -17.15 10.92 -4.92
C ILE A 157 -15.91 10.07 -5.23
N GLY A 158 -15.69 8.96 -4.50
CA GLY A 158 -14.59 8.03 -4.73
C GLY A 158 -14.60 7.34 -6.09
N VAL A 159 -15.74 7.35 -6.81
CA VAL A 159 -15.85 6.78 -8.16
C VAL A 159 -15.22 7.70 -9.23
N ILE A 160 -15.12 9.01 -8.96
CA ILE A 160 -14.71 10.01 -9.95
C ILE A 160 -13.25 9.80 -10.42
N PRO A 161 -12.24 9.64 -9.53
CA PRO A 161 -10.85 9.46 -9.98
C PRO A 161 -10.60 8.23 -10.88
N PRO A 162 -11.05 7.01 -10.56
CA PRO A 162 -10.83 5.88 -11.46
C PRO A 162 -11.59 6.01 -12.79
N LEU A 163 -12.77 6.65 -12.79
CA LEU A 163 -13.50 6.95 -14.03
C LEU A 163 -12.73 7.90 -14.95
N SER A 164 -12.14 8.97 -14.41
CA SER A 164 -11.40 9.95 -15.22
C SER A 164 -10.14 9.35 -15.86
N LEU A 165 -9.53 8.36 -15.20
CA LEU A 165 -8.34 7.66 -15.68
C LEU A 165 -8.64 6.49 -16.62
N LEU A 166 -9.88 6.02 -16.72
CA LEU A 166 -10.23 4.83 -17.50
C LEU A 166 -9.85 4.98 -18.98
N TYR A 167 -10.06 6.16 -19.56
CA TYR A 167 -9.64 6.45 -20.94
C TYR A 167 -8.12 6.43 -21.10
N LEU A 168 -7.38 6.94 -20.12
CA LEU A 168 -5.91 6.92 -20.15
C LEU A 168 -5.37 5.49 -20.04
N ARG A 169 -6.04 4.60 -19.30
CA ARG A 169 -5.66 3.18 -19.22
C ARG A 169 -5.75 2.45 -20.55
N LEU A 170 -6.69 2.84 -21.43
CA LEU A 170 -6.76 2.29 -22.79
C LEU A 170 -5.55 2.67 -23.64
N LYS A 171 -4.91 3.80 -23.35
CA LYS A 171 -3.74 4.32 -24.08
C LYS A 171 -2.40 3.83 -23.54
N LEU A 172 -2.37 3.15 -22.40
CA LEU A 172 -1.13 2.58 -21.85
C LEU A 172 -0.52 1.59 -22.83
N GLN A 173 0.81 1.54 -22.83
CA GLN A 173 1.61 0.56 -23.57
C GLN A 173 2.28 -0.39 -22.58
N GLU A 174 2.61 -1.59 -23.05
CA GLU A 174 3.43 -2.50 -22.25
C GLU A 174 4.83 -1.91 -22.06
N PRO A 175 5.39 -1.91 -20.83
CA PRO A 175 6.75 -1.44 -20.58
C PRO A 175 7.78 -2.24 -21.38
N GLU A 176 8.90 -1.62 -21.76
CA GLU A 176 9.93 -2.28 -22.57
C GLU A 176 10.58 -3.47 -21.83
N ALA A 177 10.77 -3.34 -20.52
CA ALA A 177 11.24 -4.44 -19.68
C ALA A 177 10.31 -5.66 -19.76
N PHE A 178 8.98 -5.45 -19.69
CA PHE A 178 8.01 -6.55 -19.81
C PHE A 178 8.08 -7.22 -21.19
N LYS A 179 8.18 -6.44 -22.27
CA LYS A 179 8.33 -6.99 -23.63
C LYS A 179 9.58 -7.86 -23.77
N ARG A 180 10.69 -7.48 -23.14
CA ARG A 180 11.97 -8.19 -23.21
C ARG A 180 12.02 -9.44 -22.34
N GLU A 181 11.43 -9.38 -21.15
CA GLU A 181 11.67 -10.35 -20.07
C GLU A 181 10.45 -11.22 -19.71
N SER A 182 9.30 -11.01 -20.34
CA SER A 182 8.07 -11.73 -20.02
C SER A 182 8.23 -13.25 -20.14
N LEU A 183 7.62 -13.97 -19.20
CA LEU A 183 7.46 -15.43 -19.25
C LEU A 183 6.12 -15.86 -19.85
N ALA A 184 5.29 -14.93 -20.35
CA ALA A 184 3.94 -15.23 -20.86
C ALA A 184 3.91 -16.26 -22.00
N LYS A 185 4.96 -16.30 -22.84
CA LYS A 185 5.12 -17.26 -23.95
C LYS A 185 6.05 -18.44 -23.64
N ALA A 186 6.57 -18.52 -22.42
CA ALA A 186 7.52 -19.54 -21.99
C ALA A 186 6.94 -20.37 -20.83
N LYS A 187 7.52 -21.55 -20.57
CA LYS A 187 7.08 -22.39 -19.46
C LYS A 187 7.67 -21.85 -18.15
N THR A 188 6.84 -21.33 -17.26
CA THR A 188 7.31 -20.76 -15.99
C THR A 188 8.10 -21.77 -15.12
N PRO A 189 9.39 -21.53 -14.82
CA PRO A 189 10.22 -22.46 -14.06
C PRO A 189 10.04 -22.28 -12.54
N TRP A 190 8.87 -22.65 -12.02
CA TRP A 190 8.45 -22.38 -10.63
C TRP A 190 9.48 -22.78 -9.56
N LEU A 191 10.07 -23.98 -9.66
CA LEU A 191 11.04 -24.46 -8.67
C LEU A 191 12.31 -23.62 -8.64
N LEU A 192 12.79 -23.19 -9.81
CA LEU A 192 13.97 -22.31 -9.92
C LEU A 192 13.66 -20.92 -9.37
N ILE A 193 12.48 -20.37 -9.70
CA ILE A 193 12.00 -19.08 -9.18
C ILE A 193 11.95 -19.10 -7.64
N ILE A 194 11.30 -20.10 -7.05
CA ILE A 194 11.19 -20.23 -5.60
C ILE A 194 12.58 -20.34 -4.97
N LYS A 195 13.44 -21.23 -5.49
CA LYS A 195 14.80 -21.43 -4.97
C LYS A 195 15.63 -20.13 -5.00
N TYR A 196 15.46 -19.30 -6.02
CA TYR A 196 16.22 -18.06 -6.21
C TYR A 196 15.66 -16.87 -5.40
N TYR A 197 14.35 -16.81 -5.16
CA TYR A 197 13.70 -15.64 -4.58
C TYR A 197 13.12 -15.82 -3.17
N TRP A 198 12.95 -17.05 -2.66
CA TRP A 198 12.21 -17.30 -1.40
C TRP A 198 12.71 -16.46 -0.22
N PHE A 199 14.02 -16.30 -0.05
CA PHE A 199 14.58 -15.57 1.09
C PHE A 199 14.26 -14.08 0.99
N ARG A 200 14.54 -13.46 -0.16
CA ARG A 200 14.25 -12.03 -0.40
C ARG A 200 12.76 -11.74 -0.30
N LEU A 201 11.93 -12.61 -0.89
CA LEU A 201 10.47 -12.52 -0.81
C LEU A 201 9.99 -12.60 0.64
N SER A 202 10.53 -13.51 1.44
CA SER A 202 10.15 -13.67 2.84
C SER A 202 10.49 -12.43 3.65
N ILE A 203 11.71 -11.90 3.51
CA ILE A 203 12.15 -10.70 4.25
C ILE A 203 11.28 -9.49 3.88
N VAL A 204 11.08 -9.21 2.59
CA VAL A 204 10.25 -8.06 2.18
C VAL A 204 8.79 -8.23 2.62
N SER A 205 8.25 -9.44 2.56
CA SER A 205 6.88 -9.74 3.00
C SER A 205 6.69 -9.53 4.50
N ILE A 206 7.64 -9.95 5.33
CA ILE A 206 7.56 -9.78 6.79
C ILE A 206 7.67 -8.31 7.18
N ILE A 207 8.55 -7.54 6.53
CA ILE A 207 8.65 -6.10 6.77
C ILE A 207 7.34 -5.41 6.40
N TRP A 208 6.75 -5.77 5.24
CA TRP A 208 5.48 -5.21 4.81
C TRP A 208 4.34 -5.59 5.76
N PHE A 209 4.27 -6.84 6.21
CA PHE A 209 3.32 -7.28 7.24
C PHE A 209 3.41 -6.41 8.49
N ILE A 210 4.62 -6.21 9.03
CA ILE A 210 4.86 -5.43 10.25
C ILE A 210 4.42 -3.98 10.08
N TYR A 211 4.75 -3.38 8.93
CA TYR A 211 4.37 -2.00 8.65
C TYR A 211 2.86 -1.86 8.51
N ASP A 212 2.21 -2.68 7.68
CA ASP A 212 0.76 -2.64 7.46
C ASP A 212 -0.02 -2.95 8.75
N PHE A 213 0.49 -3.85 9.61
CA PHE A 213 -0.04 -4.12 10.94
C PHE A 213 -0.20 -2.84 11.75
N SER A 214 0.79 -1.95 11.69
CA SER A 214 0.76 -0.69 12.44
C SER A 214 -0.01 0.38 11.67
N ALA A 215 0.38 0.67 10.42
CA ALA A 215 -0.10 1.79 9.64
C ALA A 215 -1.64 1.79 9.50
N TYR A 216 -2.24 0.65 9.15
CA TYR A 216 -3.69 0.56 8.97
C TYR A 216 -4.44 0.62 10.29
N SER A 217 -3.92 0.01 11.35
CA SER A 217 -4.55 0.04 12.67
C SER A 217 -4.60 1.48 13.20
N PHE A 218 -3.48 2.17 13.18
CA PHE A 218 -3.41 3.56 13.61
C PHE A 218 -4.26 4.49 12.71
N GLY A 219 -4.21 4.32 11.39
CA GLY A 219 -5.03 5.10 10.46
C GLY A 219 -6.54 4.90 10.64
N ILE A 220 -7.01 3.64 10.70
CA ILE A 220 -8.45 3.30 10.80
C ILE A 220 -9.03 3.79 12.14
N TYR A 221 -8.30 3.61 13.22
CA TYR A 221 -8.79 3.96 14.57
C TYR A 221 -8.44 5.40 14.99
N ALA A 222 -7.72 6.19 14.18
CA ALA A 222 -7.34 7.57 14.49
C ALA A 222 -8.53 8.45 14.92
N THR A 223 -9.64 8.41 14.17
CA THR A 223 -10.84 9.19 14.52
C THR A 223 -11.49 8.71 15.81
N SER A 224 -11.45 7.40 16.10
CA SER A 224 -11.98 6.83 17.34
C SER A 224 -11.11 7.17 18.54
N ILE A 225 -9.78 7.12 18.40
CA ILE A 225 -8.83 7.55 19.42
C ILE A 225 -9.04 9.03 19.73
N LEU A 226 -9.19 9.87 18.70
CA LEU A 226 -9.49 11.29 18.87
C LEU A 226 -10.84 11.56 19.54
N ALA A 227 -11.88 10.81 19.16
CA ALA A 227 -13.20 10.96 19.77
C ALA A 227 -13.18 10.59 21.26
N ASN A 228 -12.48 9.51 21.62
CA ASN A 228 -12.30 9.11 23.02
C ASN A 228 -11.50 10.17 23.80
N LEU A 229 -10.43 10.70 23.20
CA LEU A 229 -9.59 11.76 23.79
C LEU A 229 -10.35 13.06 24.04
N LEU A 230 -11.26 13.44 23.14
CA LEU A 230 -12.05 14.68 23.25
C LEU A 230 -13.28 14.55 24.16
N GLY A 231 -13.68 13.32 24.50
CA GLY A 231 -14.85 12.99 25.30
C GLY A 231 -16.15 12.89 24.50
N GLU A 232 -17.12 12.14 25.04
CA GLU A 232 -18.40 11.81 24.37
C GLU A 232 -19.27 13.03 24.02
N SER A 233 -19.10 14.15 24.73
CA SER A 233 -19.84 15.39 24.49
C SER A 233 -19.30 16.23 23.32
N ALA A 234 -18.15 15.85 22.74
CA ALA A 234 -17.55 16.62 21.65
C ALA A 234 -18.34 16.42 20.33
N PRO A 235 -18.69 17.51 19.61
CA PRO A 235 -19.31 17.39 18.29
C PRO A 235 -18.44 16.58 17.31
N LEU A 236 -19.08 15.76 16.46
CA LEU A 236 -18.38 14.87 15.52
C LEU A 236 -17.39 15.62 14.61
N TRP A 237 -17.75 16.84 14.19
CA TRP A 237 -16.90 17.65 13.32
C TRP A 237 -15.53 17.96 13.94
N LYS A 238 -15.40 18.04 15.27
CA LYS A 238 -14.11 18.30 15.93
C LYS A 238 -13.14 17.14 15.72
N SER A 239 -13.60 15.90 15.93
CA SER A 239 -12.79 14.70 15.69
C SER A 239 -12.42 14.58 14.21
N LEU A 240 -13.35 14.91 13.31
CA LEU A 240 -13.08 14.93 11.86
C LEU A 240 -12.03 16.00 11.48
N ALA A 241 -12.11 17.19 12.07
CA ALA A 241 -11.14 18.27 11.81
C ALA A 241 -9.73 17.91 12.29
N TRP A 242 -9.58 17.33 13.49
CA TRP A 242 -8.28 16.83 13.94
C TRP A 242 -7.77 15.68 13.07
N ASN A 243 -8.68 14.83 12.57
CA ASN A 243 -8.32 13.75 11.66
C ASN A 243 -7.78 14.26 10.31
N ILE A 244 -8.25 15.42 9.81
CA ILE A 244 -7.64 16.08 8.63
C ILE A 244 -6.17 16.37 8.91
N LEU A 245 -5.84 16.94 10.08
CA LEU A 245 -4.46 17.27 10.43
C LEU A 245 -3.61 16.01 10.59
N ILE A 246 -4.11 14.95 11.23
CA ILE A 246 -3.41 13.65 11.31
C ILE A 246 -3.07 13.13 9.90
N ASN A 247 -4.03 13.13 8.98
CA ASN A 247 -3.79 12.63 7.61
C ASN A 247 -2.88 13.57 6.81
N PHE A 248 -2.87 14.87 7.11
CA PHE A 248 -1.93 15.80 6.51
C PHE A 248 -0.48 15.43 6.81
N PHE A 249 -0.17 14.88 7.99
CA PHE A 249 1.19 14.48 8.34
C PHE A 249 1.77 13.36 7.46
N TYR A 250 0.95 12.56 6.78
CA TYR A 250 1.43 11.60 5.78
C TYR A 250 2.20 12.33 4.66
N MET A 251 1.68 13.46 4.18
CA MET A 251 2.21 14.22 3.03
C MET A 251 3.66 14.69 3.19
N PRO A 252 4.07 15.42 4.25
CA PRO A 252 5.47 15.80 4.42
C PRO A 252 6.38 14.58 4.60
N GLY A 253 5.87 13.49 5.20
CA GLY A 253 6.58 12.23 5.36
C GLY A 253 6.94 11.58 4.01
N CYS A 254 5.92 11.23 3.21
CA CYS A 254 6.11 10.57 1.92
C CYS A 254 6.79 11.48 0.87
N LEU A 255 6.53 12.79 0.90
CA LEU A 255 7.24 13.71 0.00
C LEU A 255 8.73 13.74 0.35
N ALA A 256 9.09 13.91 1.62
CA ALA A 256 10.49 13.89 2.02
C ALA A 256 11.16 12.54 1.72
N GLY A 257 10.49 11.42 2.01
CA GLY A 257 10.99 10.08 1.76
C GLY A 257 11.25 9.83 0.27
N ALA A 258 10.35 10.28 -0.61
CA ALA A 258 10.50 10.21 -2.06
C ALA A 258 11.82 10.84 -2.55
N PHE A 259 12.14 12.06 -2.10
CA PHE A 259 13.38 12.73 -2.51
C PHE A 259 14.62 12.09 -1.87
N VAL A 260 14.54 11.68 -0.60
CA VAL A 260 15.66 11.05 0.11
C VAL A 260 16.00 9.67 -0.48
N ALA A 261 15.01 8.90 -0.94
CA ALA A 261 15.20 7.60 -1.57
C ALA A 261 16.00 7.64 -2.90
N ASP A 262 16.11 8.81 -3.54
CA ASP A 262 16.95 9.02 -4.73
C ASP A 262 18.37 9.50 -4.40
N LEU A 263 18.64 9.97 -3.17
CA LEU A 263 19.97 10.42 -2.80
C LEU A 263 20.97 9.27 -2.88
N PRO A 264 22.10 9.42 -3.60
CA PRO A 264 23.09 8.34 -3.77
C PRO A 264 23.64 7.77 -2.46
N SER A 265 23.76 8.61 -1.43
CA SER A 265 24.25 8.21 -0.11
C SER A 265 23.21 7.42 0.71
N MET A 266 21.92 7.56 0.38
CA MET A 266 20.80 7.01 1.13
C MET A 266 20.23 5.78 0.41
N GLY A 267 19.57 6.01 -0.73
CA GLY A 267 18.82 4.98 -1.44
C GLY A 267 17.64 4.39 -0.63
N PRO A 268 16.79 3.55 -1.25
CA PRO A 268 15.56 3.09 -0.62
C PRO A 268 15.78 2.27 0.66
N LYS A 269 16.82 1.43 0.68
CA LYS A 269 17.13 0.57 1.84
C LYS A 269 17.43 1.39 3.09
N LYS A 270 18.26 2.43 3.00
CA LYS A 270 18.64 3.24 4.17
C LYS A 270 17.52 4.19 4.58
N THR A 271 16.79 4.76 3.62
CA THR A 271 15.60 5.58 3.91
C THR A 271 14.57 4.77 4.70
N LEU A 272 14.28 3.54 4.26
CA LEU A 272 13.43 2.59 4.98
C LEU A 272 13.93 2.36 6.40
N PHE A 273 15.20 1.95 6.56
CA PHE A 273 15.80 1.66 7.86
C PHE A 273 15.71 2.83 8.83
N ILE A 274 16.07 4.03 8.37
CA ILE A 274 16.07 5.24 9.19
C ILE A 274 14.65 5.63 9.56
N GLY A 275 13.73 5.66 8.60
CA GLY A 275 12.34 6.02 8.85
C GLY A 275 11.65 5.10 9.85
N VAL A 276 11.77 3.77 9.67
CA VAL A 276 11.15 2.81 10.60
C VAL A 276 11.79 2.84 11.99
N THR A 277 13.11 3.08 12.08
CA THR A 277 13.80 3.24 13.37
C THR A 277 13.34 4.50 14.10
N LEU A 278 13.29 5.64 13.41
CA LEU A 278 12.83 6.90 13.97
C LEU A 278 11.34 6.82 14.34
N GLN A 279 10.51 6.17 13.53
CA GLN A 279 9.12 5.89 13.85
C GLN A 279 9.01 5.11 15.16
N GLY A 280 9.82 4.04 15.34
CA GLY A 280 9.87 3.27 16.58
C GLY A 280 10.25 4.12 17.80
N ILE A 281 11.26 4.99 17.67
CA ILE A 281 11.69 5.93 18.72
C ILE A 281 10.54 6.89 19.10
N ILE A 282 9.92 7.54 18.11
CA ILE A 282 8.81 8.47 18.36
C ILE A 282 7.62 7.73 18.97
N GLY A 283 7.33 6.50 18.56
CA GLY A 283 6.25 5.72 19.17
C GLY A 283 6.52 5.36 20.64
N PHE A 284 7.78 5.12 21.03
CA PHE A 284 8.11 4.94 22.46
C PHE A 284 8.01 6.24 23.24
N ILE A 285 8.37 7.38 22.63
CA ILE A 285 8.14 8.71 23.22
C ILE A 285 6.63 8.94 23.39
N MET A 286 5.82 8.65 22.38
CA MET A 286 4.37 8.73 22.43
C MET A 286 3.79 7.86 23.55
N ALA A 287 4.26 6.62 23.69
CA ALA A 287 3.84 5.72 24.76
C ALA A 287 4.25 6.23 26.15
N GLY A 288 5.49 6.72 26.29
CA GLY A 288 5.99 7.28 27.55
C GLY A 288 5.22 8.54 27.95
N CYS A 289 4.94 9.42 27.00
CA CYS A 289 4.23 10.68 27.21
C CYS A 289 2.70 10.54 27.24
N TYR A 290 2.16 9.36 26.94
CA TYR A 290 0.71 9.11 26.80
C TYR A 290 -0.12 9.62 27.99
N PRO A 291 0.27 9.42 29.27
CA PRO A 291 -0.51 9.91 30.41
C PRO A 291 -0.75 11.42 30.42
N TRP A 292 0.15 12.20 29.83
CA TRP A 292 0.01 13.65 29.72
C TRP A 292 -0.70 14.07 28.42
N LEU A 293 -0.45 13.33 27.33
CA LEU A 293 -1.05 13.61 26.02
C LEU A 293 -2.51 13.19 25.93
N ASN A 294 -2.95 12.19 26.70
CA ASN A 294 -4.32 11.66 26.70
C ASN A 294 -5.33 12.56 27.45
N LYS A 295 -5.16 13.88 27.37
CA LYS A 295 -6.06 14.86 27.98
C LYS A 295 -6.70 15.73 26.90
N PRO A 296 -7.99 16.09 27.02
CA PRO A 296 -8.66 16.95 26.05
C PRO A 296 -7.93 18.28 25.83
N GLU A 297 -7.39 18.90 26.89
CA GLU A 297 -6.63 20.15 26.76
C GLU A 297 -5.33 20.02 25.95
N ASN A 298 -4.79 18.80 25.82
CA ASN A 298 -3.51 18.50 25.18
C ASN A 298 -3.66 17.85 23.79
N VAL A 299 -4.87 17.87 23.22
CA VAL A 299 -5.16 17.24 21.91
C VAL A 299 -4.22 17.70 20.80
N ALA A 300 -3.80 18.98 20.80
CA ALA A 300 -2.85 19.48 19.81
C ALA A 300 -1.48 18.79 19.92
N GLY A 301 -0.97 18.64 21.15
CA GLY A 301 0.29 17.92 21.41
C GLY A 301 0.18 16.45 21.04
N PHE A 302 -0.93 15.80 21.37
CA PHE A 302 -1.22 14.43 20.97
C PHE A 302 -1.16 14.27 19.44
N VAL A 303 -1.86 15.14 18.71
CA VAL A 303 -1.94 15.10 17.23
C VAL A 303 -0.58 15.34 16.58
N VAL A 304 0.24 16.25 17.12
CA VAL A 304 1.57 16.51 16.56
C VAL A 304 2.50 15.31 16.75
N VAL A 305 2.59 14.74 17.95
CA VAL A 305 3.47 13.59 18.19
C VAL A 305 3.01 12.37 17.38
N TYR A 306 1.70 12.13 17.36
CA TYR A 306 1.12 11.06 16.57
C TYR A 306 1.29 11.27 15.06
N GLY A 307 1.12 12.50 14.59
CA GLY A 307 1.38 12.89 13.22
C GLY A 307 2.83 12.65 12.80
N ILE A 308 3.81 13.02 13.64
CA ILE A 308 5.23 12.74 13.38
C ILE A 308 5.50 11.23 13.33
N PHE A 309 4.90 10.44 14.23
CA PHE A 309 4.97 8.98 14.19
C PHE A 309 4.49 8.42 12.84
N LEU A 310 3.37 8.91 12.33
CA LEU A 310 2.83 8.52 11.03
C LEU A 310 3.70 8.99 9.87
N ALA A 311 4.14 10.25 9.88
CA ALA A 311 5.00 10.83 8.86
C ALA A 311 6.31 10.06 8.68
N LEU A 312 6.92 9.59 9.77
CA LEU A 312 8.13 8.76 9.72
C LEU A 312 7.87 7.36 9.17
N GLY A 313 6.67 6.82 9.40
CA GLY A 313 6.19 5.61 8.76
C GLY A 313 6.12 5.75 7.24
N GLU A 314 5.58 6.86 6.75
CA GLU A 314 5.50 7.10 5.30
C GLU A 314 6.86 7.39 4.68
N PHE A 315 7.67 8.23 5.34
CA PHE A 315 9.05 8.53 4.94
C PHE A 315 9.89 7.26 4.76
N GLY A 316 9.74 6.30 5.68
CA GLY A 316 10.50 5.05 5.68
C GLY A 316 9.77 3.93 4.95
N PRO A 317 9.09 3.03 5.69
CA PRO A 317 8.47 1.84 5.12
C PRO A 317 7.37 2.13 4.09
N GLY A 318 6.53 3.14 4.25
CA GLY A 318 5.45 3.47 3.29
C GLY A 318 5.97 3.67 1.88
N ASP A 319 6.91 4.60 1.72
CA ASP A 319 7.53 4.88 0.43
C ASP A 319 8.37 3.71 -0.12
N ASN A 320 9.14 3.07 0.76
CA ASN A 320 10.25 2.24 0.31
C ASN A 320 9.92 0.74 0.24
N ILE A 321 8.92 0.22 0.96
CA ILE A 321 8.67 -1.23 0.97
C ILE A 321 8.15 -1.73 -0.38
N GLY A 322 7.23 -0.98 -1.00
CA GLY A 322 6.74 -1.26 -2.35
C GLY A 322 7.86 -1.11 -3.38
N LEU A 323 8.70 -0.09 -3.24
CA LEU A 323 9.85 0.13 -4.13
C LEU A 323 10.88 -1.02 -4.04
N VAL A 324 11.15 -1.50 -2.84
CA VAL A 324 12.01 -2.68 -2.62
C VAL A 324 11.37 -3.91 -3.25
N ALA A 325 10.08 -4.15 -3.03
CA ALA A 325 9.37 -5.30 -3.61
C ALA A 325 9.39 -5.28 -5.15
N SER A 326 9.24 -4.11 -5.77
CA SER A 326 9.24 -3.98 -7.23
C SER A 326 10.63 -4.11 -7.85
N LYS A 327 11.70 -3.74 -7.13
CA LYS A 327 13.07 -3.77 -7.66
C LYS A 327 13.89 -5.00 -7.31
N THR A 328 13.48 -5.81 -6.33
CA THR A 328 14.27 -6.98 -5.86
C THR A 328 14.00 -8.28 -6.59
N CYS A 329 13.33 -8.22 -7.73
CA CYS A 329 12.98 -9.37 -8.54
C CYS A 329 13.02 -9.07 -10.04
N ALA A 330 13.20 -10.13 -10.83
CA ALA A 330 13.21 -10.05 -12.28
C ALA A 330 11.81 -9.82 -12.85
N THR A 331 11.77 -9.14 -14.00
CA THR A 331 10.58 -8.63 -14.66
C THR A 331 9.57 -9.72 -14.98
N GLY A 332 10.01 -10.89 -15.43
CA GLY A 332 9.12 -11.99 -15.80
C GLY A 332 8.27 -12.57 -14.66
N ILE A 333 8.60 -12.29 -13.39
CA ILE A 333 7.87 -12.76 -12.19
C ILE A 333 7.51 -11.63 -11.21
N ARG A 334 7.74 -10.38 -11.61
CA ARG A 334 7.66 -9.23 -10.72
C ARG A 334 6.24 -8.99 -10.22
N GLY A 335 5.24 -9.22 -11.06
CA GLY A 335 3.82 -9.11 -10.70
C GLY A 335 3.46 -10.04 -9.55
N GLN A 336 3.85 -11.31 -9.63
CA GLN A 336 3.61 -12.30 -8.59
C GLN A 336 4.46 -12.06 -7.35
N TYR A 337 5.75 -11.74 -7.50
CA TYR A 337 6.63 -11.45 -6.38
C TYR A 337 6.10 -10.25 -5.56
N TYR A 338 5.77 -9.16 -6.24
CA TYR A 338 5.16 -7.98 -5.64
C TYR A 338 3.78 -8.30 -5.04
N GLY A 339 2.94 -9.03 -5.79
CA GLY A 339 1.60 -9.40 -5.36
C GLY A 339 1.60 -10.25 -4.08
N ILE A 340 2.51 -11.22 -3.96
CA ILE A 340 2.66 -12.03 -2.74
C ILE A 340 3.13 -11.15 -1.57
N ALA A 341 4.16 -10.32 -1.78
CA ALA A 341 4.66 -9.45 -0.72
C ALA A 341 3.58 -8.47 -0.21
N ALA A 342 2.86 -7.84 -1.13
CA ALA A 342 1.78 -6.91 -0.82
C ALA A 342 0.59 -7.63 -0.14
N ALA A 343 0.25 -8.85 -0.58
CA ALA A 343 -0.79 -9.66 0.03
C ALA A 343 -0.46 -10.00 1.49
N VAL A 344 0.79 -10.37 1.78
CA VAL A 344 1.25 -10.59 3.16
C VAL A 344 1.19 -9.29 3.98
N GLY A 345 1.51 -8.15 3.37
CA GLY A 345 1.24 -6.82 3.95
C GLY A 345 -0.22 -6.64 4.39
N LYS A 346 -1.19 -6.90 3.49
CA LYS A 346 -2.62 -6.76 3.79
C LYS A 346 -3.14 -7.76 4.83
N ILE A 347 -2.52 -8.94 4.94
CA ILE A 347 -2.76 -9.84 6.08
C ILE A 347 -2.29 -9.20 7.39
N GLY A 348 -1.15 -8.48 7.37
CA GLY A 348 -0.68 -7.64 8.46
C GLY A 348 -1.70 -6.59 8.88
N ALA A 349 -2.28 -5.84 7.92
CA ALA A 349 -3.33 -4.86 8.19
C ALA A 349 -4.56 -5.47 8.90
N PHE A 350 -4.97 -6.67 8.48
CA PHE A 350 -6.03 -7.43 9.13
C PHE A 350 -5.62 -7.79 10.56
N ALA A 351 -4.47 -8.45 10.75
CA ALA A 351 -3.98 -8.86 12.05
C ALA A 351 -3.84 -7.68 13.03
N GLY A 352 -3.32 -6.54 12.57
CA GLY A 352 -3.18 -5.32 13.36
C GLY A 352 -4.52 -4.78 13.88
N SER A 353 -5.54 -4.78 13.02
CA SER A 353 -6.87 -4.27 13.38
C SER A 353 -7.51 -5.06 14.54
N TYR A 354 -7.32 -6.38 14.57
CA TYR A 354 -7.77 -7.23 15.68
C TYR A 354 -6.85 -7.14 16.90
N ALA A 355 -5.54 -7.05 16.69
CA ALA A 355 -4.58 -6.94 17.78
C ALA A 355 -4.77 -5.64 18.56
N LEU A 356 -5.05 -4.51 17.88
CA LEU A 356 -5.31 -3.24 18.53
C LEU A 356 -6.55 -3.29 19.44
N ASP A 357 -7.65 -3.82 18.91
CA ASP A 357 -8.89 -4.00 19.67
C ASP A 357 -8.68 -4.95 20.86
N ALA A 358 -7.94 -6.04 20.67
CA ALA A 358 -7.57 -6.96 21.76
C ALA A 358 -6.70 -6.29 22.83
N LEU A 359 -5.72 -5.46 22.44
CA LEU A 359 -4.85 -4.73 23.38
C LEU A 359 -5.64 -3.71 24.19
N GLN A 360 -6.59 -3.00 23.56
CA GLN A 360 -7.47 -2.05 24.26
C GLN A 360 -8.38 -2.78 25.25
N LYS A 361 -8.98 -3.90 24.87
CA LYS A 361 -9.83 -4.71 25.77
C LYS A 361 -9.06 -5.33 26.92
N ALA A 362 -7.83 -5.80 26.67
CA ALA A 362 -6.97 -6.38 27.68
C ALA A 362 -6.53 -5.39 28.76
N ALA A 363 -6.58 -4.08 28.47
CA ALA A 363 -6.29 -3.04 29.46
C ALA A 363 -7.41 -2.83 30.50
N GLY A 364 -8.60 -3.41 30.28
CA GLY A 364 -9.73 -3.25 31.19
C GLY A 364 -10.12 -1.79 31.37
N ASP A 365 -10.23 -1.35 32.63
CA ASP A 365 -10.61 0.02 32.99
C ASP A 365 -9.42 1.01 32.97
N ASP A 366 -8.20 0.56 32.66
CA ASP A 366 -7.03 1.44 32.53
C ASP A 366 -7.00 2.10 31.14
N GLU A 367 -7.68 3.25 31.03
CA GLU A 367 -7.74 4.05 29.81
C GLU A 367 -6.35 4.47 29.30
N ILE A 368 -5.39 4.69 30.21
CA ILE A 368 -4.02 5.06 29.84
C ILE A 368 -3.34 3.86 29.18
N ALA A 369 -3.43 2.68 29.78
CA ALA A 369 -2.87 1.46 29.20
C ALA A 369 -3.53 1.09 27.87
N ALA A 370 -4.85 1.26 27.75
CA ALA A 370 -5.60 0.97 26.52
C ALA A 370 -5.07 1.79 25.32
N GLY A 371 -4.73 3.05 25.54
CA GLY A 371 -4.17 3.90 24.49
C GLY A 371 -2.66 3.78 24.31
N ARG A 372 -1.90 3.56 25.40
CA ARG A 372 -0.44 3.47 25.40
C ARG A 372 0.11 2.15 24.84
N ASN A 373 -0.46 1.02 25.24
CA ASN A 373 0.08 -0.30 24.91
C ASN A 373 0.17 -0.57 23.39
N PRO A 374 -0.78 -0.11 22.56
CA PRO A 374 -0.63 -0.11 21.11
C PRO A 374 0.68 0.50 20.59
N PHE A 375 1.07 1.66 21.12
CA PHE A 375 2.31 2.33 20.71
C PHE A 375 3.54 1.52 21.13
N PHE A 376 3.54 0.89 22.31
CA PHE A 376 4.63 -0.01 22.70
C PHE A 376 4.80 -1.19 21.74
N VAL A 377 3.70 -1.85 21.37
CA VAL A 377 3.73 -2.99 20.45
C VAL A 377 4.22 -2.55 19.07
N ALA A 378 3.65 -1.48 18.52
CA ALA A 378 4.01 -0.98 17.20
C ALA A 378 5.46 -0.50 17.14
N SER A 379 5.93 0.22 18.16
CA SER A 379 7.34 0.63 18.25
C SER A 379 8.28 -0.56 18.32
N THR A 380 7.95 -1.58 19.10
CA THR A 380 8.77 -2.79 19.19
C THR A 380 8.86 -3.50 17.85
N LEU A 381 7.72 -3.65 17.16
CA LEU A 381 7.68 -4.21 15.82
C LEU A 381 8.45 -3.37 14.80
N ALA A 382 8.43 -2.04 14.92
CA ALA A 382 9.23 -1.15 14.08
C ALA A 382 10.74 -1.41 14.20
N PHE A 383 11.26 -1.66 15.41
CA PHE A 383 12.65 -2.07 15.61
C PHE A 383 12.95 -3.47 15.04
N VAL A 384 12.00 -4.40 15.13
CA VAL A 384 12.13 -5.72 14.48
C VAL A 384 12.22 -5.55 12.95
N ALA A 385 11.36 -4.73 12.36
CA ALA A 385 11.43 -4.39 10.94
C ALA A 385 12.76 -3.72 10.58
N ALA A 386 13.27 -2.79 11.39
CA ALA A 386 14.58 -2.19 11.20
C ALA A 386 15.70 -3.25 11.13
N GLY A 387 15.68 -4.24 12.03
CA GLY A 387 16.62 -5.37 11.99
C GLY A 387 16.51 -6.20 10.71
N LEU A 388 15.30 -6.51 10.27
CA LEU A 388 15.05 -7.26 9.04
C LEU A 388 15.50 -6.50 7.78
N VAL A 389 15.39 -5.18 7.77
CA VAL A 389 15.83 -4.33 6.65
C VAL A 389 17.31 -4.51 6.38
N LEU A 390 18.14 -4.81 7.39
CA LEU A 390 19.57 -5.08 7.19
C LEU A 390 19.82 -6.25 6.23
N LEU A 391 18.90 -7.22 6.19
CA LEU A 391 18.95 -8.41 5.32
C LEU A 391 18.50 -8.14 3.88
N LEU A 392 17.93 -6.97 3.58
CA LEU A 392 17.54 -6.60 2.21
C LEU A 392 18.77 -6.32 1.33
N PRO A 393 18.72 -6.62 0.02
CA PRO A 393 19.80 -6.25 -0.90
C PRO A 393 19.88 -4.72 -1.07
N HIS A 394 21.00 -4.24 -1.60
CA HIS A 394 21.14 -2.84 -1.99
C HIS A 394 20.24 -2.53 -3.20
N ILE A 395 19.47 -1.44 -3.11
CA ILE A 395 18.58 -0.98 -4.17
C ILE A 395 19.14 0.31 -4.74
N GLY A 396 19.52 0.25 -6.00
CA GLY A 396 20.02 1.38 -6.80
C GLY A 396 19.03 1.79 -7.89
N GLN A 397 19.51 2.63 -8.79
CA GLN A 397 18.71 3.16 -9.89
C GLN A 397 18.44 2.09 -10.96
N ASP A 398 19.40 1.19 -11.20
CA ASP A 398 19.37 0.20 -12.30
C ASP A 398 19.20 -1.25 -11.80
N THR A 399 18.70 -1.41 -10.57
CA THR A 399 18.55 -2.75 -9.95
C THR A 399 17.63 -3.67 -10.74
N ILE A 400 16.61 -3.14 -11.44
CA ILE A 400 15.72 -3.93 -12.29
C ILE A 400 16.50 -4.63 -13.40
N ASP A 401 17.27 -3.88 -14.20
CA ASP A 401 18.03 -4.45 -15.32
C ASP A 401 19.10 -5.42 -14.83
N GLN A 402 19.78 -5.10 -13.73
CA GLN A 402 20.77 -6.00 -13.12
C GLN A 402 20.15 -7.31 -12.63
N GLU A 403 18.94 -7.25 -12.05
CA GLU A 403 18.26 -8.44 -11.55
C GLU A 403 17.74 -9.31 -12.70
N ASP A 404 17.29 -8.69 -13.80
CA ASP A 404 16.89 -9.41 -15.01
C ASP A 404 18.05 -10.22 -15.60
N VAL A 405 19.24 -9.60 -15.73
CA VAL A 405 20.46 -10.28 -16.22
C VAL A 405 20.83 -11.45 -15.30
N LYS A 406 20.94 -11.22 -13.99
CA LYS A 406 21.31 -12.27 -13.01
C LYS A 406 20.33 -13.43 -13.02
N PHE A 407 19.03 -13.14 -13.15
CA PHE A 407 18.02 -14.19 -13.18
C PHE A 407 18.09 -15.01 -14.47
N ARG A 408 18.32 -14.38 -15.63
CA ARG A 408 18.57 -15.10 -16.89
C ARG A 408 19.80 -16.00 -16.81
N GLU A 409 20.90 -15.49 -16.28
CA GLU A 409 22.13 -16.28 -16.09
C GLU A 409 21.87 -17.49 -15.18
N TYR A 410 21.16 -17.29 -14.07
CA TYR A 410 20.76 -18.35 -13.17
C TYR A 410 19.88 -19.40 -13.85
N LEU A 411 18.91 -18.99 -14.65
CA LEU A 411 18.03 -19.89 -15.41
C LEU A 411 18.84 -20.73 -16.42
N THR A 412 19.69 -20.09 -17.22
CA THR A 412 20.55 -20.76 -18.20
C THR A 412 21.49 -21.76 -17.52
N ALA A 413 22.11 -21.39 -16.40
CA ALA A 413 22.99 -22.26 -15.63
C ALA A 413 22.27 -23.50 -15.05
N ASN A 414 20.94 -23.45 -14.90
CA ASN A 414 20.11 -24.57 -14.44
C ASN A 414 19.35 -25.27 -15.59
N GLY A 415 19.80 -25.08 -16.84
CA GLY A 415 19.28 -25.79 -18.01
C GLY A 415 17.92 -25.28 -18.52
N TYR A 416 17.51 -24.07 -18.14
CA TYR A 416 16.31 -23.44 -18.66
C TYR A 416 16.60 -22.66 -19.95
N ASP A 417 15.78 -22.88 -20.97
CA ASP A 417 15.88 -22.24 -22.28
C ASP A 417 15.34 -20.79 -22.22
N THR A 418 16.25 -19.82 -22.05
CA THR A 418 15.94 -18.39 -21.95
C THR A 418 15.67 -17.71 -23.31
N SER A 419 15.92 -18.40 -24.43
CA SER A 419 15.65 -17.86 -25.79
C SER A 419 14.15 -17.64 -26.05
N LYS A 420 13.29 -18.32 -25.29
CA LYS A 420 11.84 -18.22 -25.39
C LYS A 420 11.24 -17.09 -24.54
N MET A 421 12.05 -16.45 -23.69
CA MET A 421 11.61 -15.31 -22.88
C MET A 421 11.40 -14.07 -23.74
N GLY A 422 10.47 -13.22 -23.30
CA GLY A 422 10.04 -12.02 -24.02
C GLY A 422 8.83 -12.28 -24.92
N LEU A 423 8.20 -11.18 -25.36
CA LEU A 423 7.03 -11.22 -26.24
C LEU A 423 7.40 -11.36 -27.72
N GLN A 424 8.65 -11.09 -28.09
CA GLN A 424 9.15 -11.08 -29.48
C GLN A 424 9.91 -12.35 -29.90
N SER A 425 9.75 -13.47 -29.19
CA SER A 425 10.29 -14.78 -29.59
C SER A 425 9.51 -15.35 -30.79
N GLY A 426 9.84 -14.84 -31.99
CA GLY A 426 9.29 -15.27 -33.28
C GLY A 426 10.12 -14.88 -34.50
N ASP A 427 10.83 -13.73 -34.48
CA ASP A 427 11.51 -13.20 -35.68
C ASP A 427 13.02 -12.96 -35.49
N ALA A 428 13.69 -13.70 -34.60
CA ALA A 428 15.16 -13.67 -34.47
C ALA A 428 15.86 -14.57 -35.51
N ALA A 429 15.31 -14.65 -36.72
CA ALA A 429 15.93 -15.29 -37.88
C ALA A 429 15.88 -14.31 -39.06
N GLY A 430 16.63 -13.21 -38.97
CA GLY A 430 16.68 -12.23 -40.06
C GLY A 430 17.23 -10.86 -39.71
N VAL A 431 18.26 -10.75 -38.89
CA VAL A 431 19.12 -9.56 -38.86
C VAL A 431 20.58 -10.01 -38.77
N GLU A 432 21.12 -10.44 -39.90
CA GLU A 432 22.57 -10.40 -40.11
C GLU A 432 22.96 -8.94 -40.39
N GLY A 433 23.95 -8.45 -39.62
CA GLY A 433 24.83 -7.35 -40.03
C GLY A 433 24.36 -5.93 -39.76
N ASP A 434 24.62 -5.43 -38.55
CA ASP A 434 25.24 -4.10 -38.44
C ASP A 434 26.18 -4.07 -37.23
N GLU A 435 27.42 -4.50 -37.46
CA GLU A 435 28.55 -4.20 -36.58
C GLU A 435 28.78 -2.68 -36.66
N ASN A 436 28.27 -1.92 -35.69
CA ASN A 436 28.87 -0.68 -35.16
C ASN A 436 27.92 -0.02 -34.14
N GLY A 437 28.05 -0.42 -32.87
CA GLY A 437 27.30 0.22 -31.78
C GLY A 437 27.68 -0.21 -30.38
N VAL A 438 28.83 -0.87 -30.19
CA VAL A 438 29.33 -1.21 -28.85
C VAL A 438 30.08 0.00 -28.33
N VAL A 439 29.42 0.79 -27.48
CA VAL A 439 30.12 1.75 -26.61
C VAL A 439 30.69 0.95 -25.43
N PRO A 440 32.02 0.88 -25.23
CA PRO A 440 32.60 0.13 -24.13
C PRO A 440 32.28 0.81 -22.80
N VAL A 441 31.88 0.02 -21.80
CA VAL A 441 31.84 0.45 -20.40
C VAL A 441 33.29 0.63 -19.93
N GLU A 442 33.77 1.86 -19.93
CA GLU A 442 35.06 2.20 -19.33
C GLU A 442 34.96 2.07 -17.80
N GLN A 443 35.79 1.17 -17.26
CA GLN A 443 36.12 1.11 -15.84
C GLN A 443 36.79 2.42 -15.43
N THR A 444 36.14 3.22 -14.60
CA THR A 444 36.82 4.27 -13.84
C THR A 444 36.66 4.00 -12.35
N TYR A 445 37.54 3.12 -11.85
CA TYR A 445 38.05 3.24 -10.48
C TYR A 445 39.27 4.17 -10.51
N VAL A 446 39.56 4.81 -9.37
CA VAL A 446 40.66 5.76 -9.05
C VAL A 446 40.25 7.24 -9.07
N LYS A 447 39.62 7.74 -7.99
CA LYS A 447 40.25 8.36 -6.81
C LYS A 447 39.20 8.75 -5.77
#